data_AF-A0AAF0ZE40-F1
#
_entry.id   AF-A0AAF0ZE40-F1
#
_cell.length_a   1.000
_cell.length_b   1.000
_cell.length_c   1.000
_cell.angle_alpha   90.00
_cell.angle_beta   90.00
_cell.angle_gamma   90.00
#
_symmetry.space_group_name_H-M   'P 1'
#
loop_
_entity.id
_entity.type
_entity.pdbx_description
1 polymer ?
#
loop_
_entity_poly.entity_id
_entity_poly.type
_entity_poly.pdbx_seq_one_letter_code
_entity_poly.pdbx_strand_id
1 'polypeptide(L)'
;MEEILKDITTLCIKVDSMDNEIQKLKSKASQQHDYKNAKLRRSEDEKNPELNGDDGKLLKTHNICLNIVAGTSKQGSDKQHKNANLNQLFEKTFTQRTPRHMSLEPQTSTYANSLQNQNEKKTYNYITRTYIENIHKIQTYLNRNPRSTTKEPNQDYLTQKLQGYNKLIAQPKTNANLVRTCYNYGLLNTVYTYDGEEVSGIPELHKAFVTYKRVTKGNLFYIKFYTAPAEILYEEIKPPIQVIKIGLTKDMIIPEDIGQQEEICKIEIPSFYANKRIIGISTIIQELANNYLNGNAIWSYYSRD
;
A
#
# COMPACT_ATOMS: atom_id res chain seq x y z
N MET A 1 -28.48 29.63 -23.24
CA MET A 1 -27.91 30.06 -21.94
C MET A 1 -28.87 29.73 -20.80
N GLU A 2 -30.16 30.05 -20.93
CA GLU A 2 -31.19 29.69 -19.92
C GLU A 2 -31.35 28.18 -19.66
N GLU A 3 -31.29 27.33 -20.70
CA GLU A 3 -31.37 25.87 -20.51
C GLU A 3 -30.20 25.32 -19.68
N ILE A 4 -28.98 25.80 -19.94
CA ILE A 4 -27.79 25.41 -19.18
C ILE A 4 -27.92 25.85 -17.71
N LEU A 5 -28.45 27.04 -17.46
CA LEU A 5 -28.67 27.53 -16.10
C LEU A 5 -29.72 26.68 -15.37
N LYS A 6 -30.76 26.24 -16.08
CA LYS A 6 -31.82 25.36 -15.57
C LYS A 6 -31.30 23.97 -15.26
N ASP A 7 -30.42 23.43 -16.10
CA ASP A 7 -29.78 22.13 -15.87
C ASP A 7 -28.82 22.17 -14.68
N ILE A 8 -28.03 23.25 -14.54
CA ILE A 8 -27.15 23.45 -13.38
C ILE A 8 -27.96 23.58 -12.09
N THR A 9 -29.06 24.35 -12.12
CA THR A 9 -29.94 24.50 -10.95
C THR A 9 -30.56 23.17 -10.56
N THR A 10 -30.99 22.37 -11.54
CA THR A 10 -31.53 21.02 -11.32
C THR A 10 -30.49 20.07 -10.75
N LEU A 11 -29.23 20.18 -11.18
CA LEU A 11 -28.12 19.39 -10.67
C LEU A 11 -27.81 19.75 -9.21
N CYS A 12 -27.76 21.05 -8.89
CA CYS A 12 -27.53 21.52 -7.52
C CYS A 12 -28.59 21.00 -6.55
N ILE A 13 -29.88 21.09 -6.92
CA ILE A 13 -30.99 20.57 -6.10
C ILE A 13 -30.85 19.06 -5.84
N LYS A 14 -30.42 18.29 -6.85
CA LYS A 14 -30.20 16.84 -6.68
C LYS A 14 -29.02 16.54 -5.76
N VAL A 15 -27.94 17.31 -5.86
CA VAL A 15 -26.77 17.17 -4.98
C VAL A 15 -27.13 17.47 -3.53
N ASP A 16 -27.89 18.54 -3.28
CA ASP A 16 -28.35 18.90 -1.94
C ASP A 16 -29.29 17.83 -1.35
N SER A 17 -30.15 17.23 -2.18
CA SER A 17 -31.01 16.11 -1.76
C SER A 17 -30.20 14.87 -1.36
N MET A 18 -29.12 14.55 -2.09
CA MET A 18 -28.26 13.43 -1.75
C MET A 18 -27.47 13.66 -0.46
N ASP A 19 -26.99 14.88 -0.22
CA ASP A 19 -26.27 15.21 1.01
C ASP A 19 -27.19 15.05 2.24
N ASN A 20 -28.44 15.48 2.12
CA ASN A 20 -29.46 15.27 3.15
C ASN A 20 -29.75 13.78 3.42
N GLU A 21 -29.80 12.93 2.40
CA GLU A 21 -29.96 11.47 2.57
C GLU A 21 -28.73 10.82 3.23
N ILE A 22 -27.52 11.25 2.86
CA ILE A 22 -26.27 10.77 3.47
C ILE A 22 -26.21 11.14 4.95
N GLN A 23 -26.60 12.36 5.32
CA GLN A 23 -26.68 12.79 6.71
C GLN A 23 -27.71 11.97 7.50
N LYS A 24 -28.86 11.63 6.89
CA LYS A 24 -29.88 10.78 7.48
C LYS A 24 -29.42 9.31 7.64
N LEU A 25 -28.57 8.82 6.75
CA LEU A 25 -27.95 7.50 6.88
C LEU A 25 -26.88 7.47 7.99
N LYS A 26 -26.08 8.54 8.10
CA LYS A 26 -25.10 8.68 9.20
C LYS A 26 -25.75 8.77 10.58
N SER A 27 -26.88 9.49 10.70
CA SER A 27 -27.59 9.58 11.97
C SER A 27 -28.26 8.26 12.39
N LYS A 28 -28.71 7.44 11.42
CA LYS A 28 -29.23 6.09 11.68
C LYS A 28 -28.12 5.08 12.03
N ALA A 29 -26.96 5.15 11.38
CA ALA A 29 -25.83 4.26 11.65
C ALA A 29 -25.19 4.50 13.05
N SER A 30 -25.30 5.73 13.57
CA SER A 30 -24.78 6.12 14.89
C SER A 30 -25.58 5.56 16.09
N GLN A 31 -26.78 5.01 15.88
CA GLN A 31 -27.65 4.55 16.98
C GLN A 31 -27.84 3.03 17.10
N GLN A 32 -27.15 2.18 16.32
CA GLN A 32 -27.47 0.73 16.34
C GLN A 32 -26.30 -0.29 16.35
N HIS A 33 -25.06 0.11 16.61
CA HIS A 33 -23.97 -0.86 16.77
C HIS A 33 -23.19 -0.67 18.06
N ASP A 34 -23.88 -0.73 19.19
CA ASP A 34 -23.26 -1.17 20.43
C ASP A 34 -23.81 -2.55 20.83
N TYR A 35 -22.88 -3.50 20.90
CA TYR A 35 -22.95 -4.70 21.72
C TYR A 35 -23.96 -5.79 21.34
N LYS A 36 -23.69 -6.57 20.28
CA LYS A 36 -24.21 -7.95 20.12
C LYS A 36 -23.56 -8.66 18.92
N ASN A 37 -22.30 -9.08 19.04
CA ASN A 37 -21.73 -10.20 18.24
C ASN A 37 -20.44 -10.77 18.85
N ALA A 38 -20.26 -10.63 20.17
CA ALA A 38 -19.18 -11.26 20.94
C ALA A 38 -19.75 -12.25 21.96
N LYS A 39 -20.43 -13.30 21.49
CA LYS A 39 -20.67 -14.58 22.18
C LYS A 39 -21.70 -15.37 21.39
N LEU A 40 -21.28 -16.49 20.78
CA LEU A 40 -22.04 -17.74 20.65
C LEU A 40 -21.32 -18.66 19.68
N ARG A 41 -20.52 -19.59 20.23
CA ARG A 41 -20.58 -21.04 19.93
C ARG A 41 -19.38 -21.75 20.55
N ARG A 42 -19.61 -22.36 21.72
CA ARG A 42 -19.40 -23.79 22.05
C ARG A 42 -19.32 -23.99 23.57
N SER A 43 -20.44 -24.42 24.14
CA SER A 43 -20.59 -25.36 25.25
C SER A 43 -21.80 -26.23 24.84
N GLU A 44 -21.92 -27.51 25.08
CA GLU A 44 -21.12 -28.58 25.66
C GLU A 44 -21.62 -29.85 24.93
N ASP A 45 -20.77 -30.86 24.80
CA ASP A 45 -21.24 -32.20 25.17
C ASP A 45 -20.07 -33.01 25.70
N GLU A 46 -20.40 -33.73 26.76
CA GLU A 46 -19.59 -34.32 27.80
C GLU A 46 -19.04 -35.72 27.45
N LYS A 47 -18.00 -36.12 28.21
CA LYS A 47 -17.59 -37.51 28.61
C LYS A 47 -16.68 -38.35 27.69
N ASN A 48 -15.36 -38.21 27.97
CA ASN A 48 -14.31 -39.21 28.33
C ASN A 48 -14.65 -40.73 28.39
N PRO A 49 -13.66 -41.67 28.47
CA PRO A 49 -12.19 -41.61 28.21
C PRO A 49 -11.61 -42.89 27.50
N GLU A 50 -10.27 -42.99 27.48
CA GLU A 50 -9.41 -44.19 27.31
C GLU A 50 -9.01 -44.61 25.89
N LEU A 51 -7.70 -44.55 25.60
CA LEU A 51 -6.87 -45.76 25.53
C LEU A 51 -5.36 -45.42 25.47
N ASN A 52 -4.64 -46.23 26.24
CA ASN A 52 -3.23 -46.20 26.63
C ASN A 52 -2.19 -46.15 25.49
N GLY A 53 -1.03 -45.59 25.84
CA GLY A 53 0.25 -45.76 25.17
C GLY A 53 1.36 -45.13 26.01
N ASP A 54 1.82 -45.89 27.02
CA ASP A 54 2.89 -45.54 27.96
C ASP A 54 4.29 -45.73 27.34
N ASP A 55 5.28 -45.25 28.10
CA ASP A 55 6.71 -45.54 28.12
C ASP A 55 7.66 -44.51 27.49
N GLY A 56 8.15 -43.62 28.37
CA GLY A 56 9.58 -43.67 28.63
C GLY A 56 10.34 -42.34 28.79
N LYS A 57 10.61 -42.02 30.06
CA LYS A 57 11.82 -41.35 30.59
C LYS A 57 11.89 -39.82 30.60
N LEU A 58 11.38 -39.29 31.71
CA LEU A 58 11.93 -38.17 32.47
C LEU A 58 13.35 -38.48 32.98
N LEU A 59 14.31 -37.59 32.73
CA LEU A 59 15.48 -37.39 33.60
C LEU A 59 15.70 -35.89 33.84
N LYS A 60 15.79 -35.56 35.13
CA LYS A 60 15.97 -34.23 35.69
C LYS A 60 17.45 -33.82 35.70
N THR A 61 17.66 -32.50 35.62
CA THR A 61 18.71 -31.69 36.29
C THR A 61 20.20 -32.01 36.04
N HIS A 62 20.92 -31.06 35.40
CA HIS A 62 22.00 -30.37 36.13
C HIS A 62 22.31 -28.99 35.56
N ASN A 63 22.45 -28.06 36.50
CA ASN A 63 22.78 -26.66 36.36
C ASN A 63 24.30 -26.55 36.49
N ILE A 64 25.01 -25.95 35.52
CA ILE A 64 26.39 -25.49 35.72
C ILE A 64 26.44 -24.02 35.35
N CYS A 65 26.49 -23.22 36.41
CA CYS A 65 26.72 -21.79 36.42
C CYS A 65 28.23 -21.56 36.49
N LEU A 66 28.79 -20.75 35.58
CA LEU A 66 30.05 -20.05 35.81
C LEU A 66 29.77 -18.55 35.80
N ASN A 67 29.71 -17.99 37.01
CA ASN A 67 29.75 -16.56 37.30
C ASN A 67 31.21 -16.08 37.36
N ILE A 68 31.47 -14.92 36.76
CA ILE A 68 32.43 -13.91 37.23
C ILE A 68 31.64 -12.59 37.14
N VAL A 69 30.96 -12.13 38.21
CA VAL A 69 31.44 -11.18 39.27
C VAL A 69 31.89 -9.84 38.65
N ALA A 70 31.40 -8.63 38.97
CA ALA A 70 30.46 -8.05 39.94
C ALA A 70 30.02 -6.64 39.40
N GLY A 71 28.95 -5.97 39.84
CA GLY A 71 28.16 -6.20 41.05
C GLY A 71 26.84 -5.40 41.15
N THR A 72 26.08 -5.79 42.18
CA THR A 72 25.19 -5.03 43.11
C THR A 72 24.27 -3.94 42.52
N SER A 73 22.95 -3.89 42.75
CA SER A 73 22.11 -4.49 43.80
C SER A 73 20.59 -4.31 43.52
N LYS A 74 19.79 -5.19 44.13
CA LYS A 74 18.44 -5.02 44.71
C LYS A 74 17.16 -5.10 43.84
N GLN A 75 16.42 -6.15 44.20
CA GLN A 75 14.97 -6.28 44.45
C GLN A 75 13.99 -6.27 43.28
N GLY A 76 13.27 -7.40 43.23
CA GLY A 76 12.23 -7.71 42.27
C GLY A 76 11.02 -6.78 42.33
N SER A 77 10.43 -6.61 41.16
CA SER A 77 9.01 -6.42 40.99
C SER A 77 8.66 -7.05 39.66
N ASP A 78 7.65 -7.92 39.67
CA ASP A 78 7.00 -8.48 38.49
C ASP A 78 6.62 -7.34 37.54
N LYS A 79 7.38 -7.18 36.46
CA LYS A 79 7.01 -6.30 35.36
C LYS A 79 6.39 -7.16 34.27
N GLN A 80 5.06 -7.23 34.34
CA GLN A 80 4.17 -7.38 33.20
C GLN A 80 4.84 -6.81 31.94
N HIS A 81 5.13 -7.68 30.96
CA HIS A 81 5.74 -7.28 29.69
C HIS A 81 4.79 -6.31 28.95
N LYS A 82 4.90 -5.02 29.25
CA LYS A 82 4.32 -3.95 28.44
C LYS A 82 5.12 -3.91 27.15
N ASN A 83 4.43 -4.02 26.01
CA ASN A 83 4.99 -3.79 24.69
C ASN A 83 5.72 -2.44 24.71
N ALA A 84 7.06 -2.47 24.65
CA ALA A 84 7.85 -1.27 24.47
C ALA A 84 7.43 -0.66 23.13
N ASN A 85 6.92 0.57 23.19
CA ASN A 85 6.52 1.32 22.03
C ASN A 85 7.74 1.44 21.09
N LEU A 86 7.65 0.85 19.89
CA LEU A 86 8.70 0.80 18.86
C LEU A 86 9.14 2.22 18.40
N ASN A 87 8.43 3.28 18.81
CA ASN A 87 8.82 4.67 18.59
C ASN A 87 10.23 4.99 19.12
N GLN A 88 10.67 4.36 20.22
CA GLN A 88 11.99 4.64 20.83
C GLN A 88 13.18 4.12 20.01
N LEU A 89 12.99 3.17 19.10
CA LEU A 89 14.08 2.65 18.25
C LEU A 89 14.51 3.65 17.16
N PHE A 90 13.72 4.69 16.92
CA PHE A 90 13.91 5.64 15.82
C PHE A 90 13.96 7.11 16.26
N GLU A 91 14.07 7.39 17.57
CA GLU A 91 14.28 8.74 18.12
C GLU A 91 15.70 9.26 17.86
N LYS A 92 16.13 9.35 16.59
CA LYS A 92 17.15 10.33 16.24
C LYS A 92 16.47 11.67 16.06
N THR A 93 16.78 12.59 16.96
CA THR A 93 16.41 14.01 16.87
C THR A 93 16.80 14.53 15.49
N PHE A 94 15.79 15.02 14.77
CA PHE A 94 15.98 15.71 13.50
C PHE A 94 16.77 17.00 13.76
N THR A 95 18.09 16.98 13.59
CA THR A 95 18.84 18.23 13.48
C THR A 95 18.45 18.85 12.14
N GLN A 96 17.67 19.93 12.20
CA GLN A 96 17.40 20.83 11.08
C GLN A 96 18.76 21.34 10.58
N ARG A 97 19.32 20.70 9.55
CA ARG A 97 20.34 21.36 8.73
C ARG A 97 19.60 22.41 7.93
N THR A 98 19.98 23.66 8.12
CA THR A 98 19.48 24.81 7.38
C THR A 98 19.40 24.46 5.89
N PRO A 99 18.22 24.54 5.26
CA PRO A 99 18.09 24.21 3.85
C PRO A 99 18.99 25.16 3.05
N ARG A 100 19.91 24.61 2.24
CA ARG A 100 20.37 25.36 1.06
C ARG A 100 19.11 25.63 0.24
N HIS A 101 18.79 26.89 0.06
CA HIS A 101 17.64 27.37 -0.68
C HIS A 101 17.74 26.94 -2.15
N MET A 102 17.30 25.72 -2.45
CA MET A 102 16.86 25.37 -3.80
C MET A 102 15.42 25.86 -3.90
N SER A 103 15.24 27.03 -4.49
CA SER A 103 13.95 27.52 -4.94
C SER A 103 13.47 26.62 -6.07
N LEU A 104 12.80 25.52 -5.75
CA LEU A 104 11.94 24.85 -6.71
C LEU A 104 10.62 25.61 -6.70
N GLU A 105 10.37 26.42 -7.73
CA GLU A 105 9.05 27.00 -7.91
C GLU A 105 8.00 25.88 -7.97
N PRO A 106 6.83 26.03 -7.32
CA PRO A 106 5.76 25.05 -7.41
C PRO A 106 5.36 24.87 -8.88
N GLN A 107 5.52 23.66 -9.41
CA GLN A 107 5.13 23.37 -10.79
C GLN A 107 3.60 23.44 -10.94
N THR A 108 3.08 24.53 -11.52
CA THR A 108 1.64 24.81 -11.70
C THR A 108 1.04 24.24 -12.99
N SER A 109 1.86 23.67 -13.88
CA SER A 109 1.42 23.07 -15.15
C SER A 109 0.54 21.84 -14.88
N THR A 110 -0.67 21.75 -15.43
CA THR A 110 -1.47 20.50 -15.41
C THR A 110 -1.52 19.91 -16.82
N TYR A 111 -1.95 18.66 -16.95
CA TYR A 111 -2.21 18.05 -18.25
C TYR A 111 -3.16 18.91 -19.09
N ALA A 112 -4.23 19.43 -18.49
CA ALA A 112 -5.16 20.36 -19.15
C ALA A 112 -4.45 21.65 -19.61
N ASN A 113 -3.58 22.24 -18.78
CA ASN A 113 -2.80 23.42 -19.16
C ASN A 113 -1.81 23.12 -20.29
N SER A 114 -1.24 21.90 -20.32
CA SER A 114 -0.36 21.45 -21.40
C SER A 114 -1.11 21.28 -22.72
N LEU A 115 -2.40 20.93 -22.68
CA LEU A 115 -3.29 20.96 -23.85
C LEU A 115 -3.65 22.39 -24.25
N GLN A 116 -3.94 23.31 -23.33
CA GLN A 116 -4.37 24.67 -23.71
C GLN A 116 -3.28 25.49 -24.41
N ASN A 117 -2.01 25.17 -24.20
CA ASN A 117 -0.89 25.74 -24.97
C ASN A 117 -0.77 25.18 -26.41
N GLN A 118 -1.87 24.65 -26.96
CA GLN A 118 -2.05 23.94 -28.24
C GLN A 118 -1.74 24.73 -29.52
N ASN A 119 -1.47 26.03 -29.43
CA ASN A 119 -1.26 26.87 -30.62
C ASN A 119 0.04 26.55 -31.38
N GLU A 120 0.93 25.75 -30.80
CA GLU A 120 2.10 25.18 -31.47
C GLU A 120 1.96 23.66 -31.45
N LYS A 121 2.19 22.97 -32.59
CA LYS A 121 2.23 21.50 -32.67
C LYS A 121 3.38 20.95 -31.82
N LYS A 122 3.20 20.88 -30.50
CA LYS A 122 4.20 20.36 -29.57
C LYS A 122 4.21 18.84 -29.68
N THR A 123 5.29 18.31 -30.23
CA THR A 123 5.59 16.88 -30.19
C THR A 123 6.18 16.58 -28.82
N TYR A 124 5.78 15.47 -28.19
CA TYR A 124 6.41 15.01 -26.94
C TYR A 124 7.93 14.94 -27.10
N ASN A 125 8.67 15.43 -26.10
CA ASN A 125 10.12 15.30 -26.12
C ASN A 125 10.54 13.81 -26.07
N TYR A 126 11.83 13.54 -26.34
CA TYR A 126 12.34 12.17 -26.40
C TYR A 126 12.12 11.38 -25.09
N ILE A 127 12.30 12.03 -23.93
CA ILE A 127 12.13 11.43 -22.61
C ILE A 127 10.67 11.01 -22.41
N THR A 128 9.73 11.90 -22.70
CA THR A 128 8.30 11.64 -22.58
C THR A 128 7.83 10.55 -23.56
N ARG A 129 8.29 10.57 -24.81
CA ARG A 129 7.98 9.51 -25.77
C ARG A 129 8.45 8.14 -25.29
N THR A 130 9.69 8.08 -24.80
CA THR A 130 10.27 6.85 -24.24
C THR A 130 9.48 6.37 -23.03
N TYR A 131 9.05 7.27 -22.14
CA TYR A 131 8.21 6.94 -21.00
C TYR A 131 6.85 6.37 -21.43
N ILE A 132 6.17 7.03 -22.38
CA ILE A 132 4.89 6.56 -22.95
C ILE A 132 5.04 5.16 -23.56
N GLU A 133 6.12 4.92 -24.30
CA GLU A 133 6.38 3.61 -24.89
C GLU A 133 6.61 2.53 -23.84
N ASN A 134 7.37 2.83 -22.79
CA ASN A 134 7.67 1.88 -21.74
C ASN A 134 6.43 1.57 -20.89
N ILE A 135 5.69 2.59 -20.44
CA ILE A 135 4.48 2.38 -19.66
C ILE A 135 3.43 1.64 -20.47
N HIS A 136 3.31 1.92 -21.77
CA HIS A 136 2.46 1.15 -22.68
C HIS A 136 2.84 -0.33 -22.69
N LYS A 137 4.12 -0.66 -22.91
CA LYS A 137 4.61 -2.05 -22.96
C LYS A 137 4.31 -2.80 -21.66
N ILE A 138 4.61 -2.17 -20.51
CA ILE A 138 4.39 -2.76 -19.19
C ILE A 138 2.89 -2.95 -18.94
N GLN A 139 2.07 -1.96 -19.27
CA GLN A 139 0.63 -2.04 -19.08
C GLN A 139 -0.02 -3.12 -19.96
N THR A 140 0.36 -3.19 -21.25
CA THR A 140 -0.09 -4.25 -22.15
C THR A 140 0.32 -5.63 -21.63
N TYR A 141 1.54 -5.77 -21.11
CA TYR A 141 1.99 -7.02 -20.49
C TYR A 141 1.08 -7.43 -19.31
N LEU A 142 0.82 -6.51 -18.37
CA LEU A 142 -0.05 -6.79 -17.21
C LEU A 142 -1.50 -7.05 -17.61
N ASN A 143 -2.01 -6.35 -18.62
CA ASN A 143 -3.38 -6.52 -19.11
C ASN A 143 -3.57 -7.87 -19.81
N ARG A 144 -2.56 -8.39 -20.53
CA ARG A 144 -2.66 -9.68 -21.23
C ARG A 144 -2.32 -10.88 -20.36
N ASN A 145 -1.54 -10.69 -19.29
CA ASN A 145 -1.05 -11.76 -18.42
C ASN A 145 -1.55 -11.56 -16.98
N PRO A 146 -2.84 -11.81 -16.70
CA PRO A 146 -3.41 -11.51 -15.39
C PRO A 146 -2.97 -12.46 -14.27
N ARG A 147 -2.34 -13.58 -14.62
CA ARG A 147 -1.70 -14.52 -13.70
C ARG A 147 -0.43 -15.07 -14.34
N SER A 148 0.57 -15.34 -13.51
CA SER A 148 1.79 -16.06 -13.93
C SER A 148 1.47 -17.46 -14.46
N THR A 149 2.34 -17.97 -15.33
CA THR A 149 2.32 -19.35 -15.85
C THR A 149 2.90 -20.37 -14.87
N THR A 150 3.32 -19.94 -13.68
CA THR A 150 3.88 -20.81 -12.64
C THR A 150 2.84 -21.84 -12.16
N LYS A 151 3.30 -23.08 -11.90
CA LYS A 151 2.42 -24.20 -11.49
C LYS A 151 1.82 -24.02 -10.11
N GLU A 152 2.48 -23.26 -9.23
CA GLU A 152 2.03 -23.02 -7.87
C GLU A 152 1.09 -21.81 -7.81
N PRO A 153 -0.16 -21.96 -7.30
CA PRO A 153 -1.19 -20.91 -7.36
C PRO A 153 -0.90 -19.69 -6.48
N ASN A 154 0.08 -19.82 -5.57
CA ASN A 154 0.43 -18.85 -4.55
C ASN A 154 1.85 -18.27 -4.75
N GLN A 155 2.37 -18.35 -5.98
CA GLN A 155 3.73 -17.91 -6.31
C GLN A 155 3.76 -17.03 -7.54
N ASP A 156 4.87 -16.32 -7.66
CA ASP A 156 5.15 -15.37 -8.72
C ASP A 156 4.15 -14.20 -8.67
N TYR A 157 3.21 -14.04 -9.59
CA TYR A 157 2.32 -12.89 -9.53
C TYR A 157 0.92 -13.13 -10.09
N LEU A 158 0.02 -12.23 -9.69
CA LEU A 158 -1.27 -12.01 -10.31
C LEU A 158 -1.50 -10.53 -10.52
N THR A 159 -2.57 -10.17 -11.21
CA THR A 159 -2.95 -8.77 -11.39
C THR A 159 -4.30 -8.48 -10.78
N GLN A 160 -4.44 -7.31 -10.16
CA GLN A 160 -5.74 -6.76 -9.83
C GLN A 160 -6.30 -6.01 -11.03
N LYS A 161 -7.50 -6.40 -11.45
CA LYS A 161 -8.30 -5.69 -12.43
C LYS A 161 -8.84 -4.39 -11.82
N LEU A 162 -8.41 -3.26 -12.37
CA LEU A 162 -8.96 -1.93 -12.09
C LEU A 162 -9.59 -1.37 -13.36
N GLN A 163 -10.38 -0.31 -13.22
CA GLN A 163 -11.07 0.30 -14.35
C GLN A 163 -10.08 0.75 -15.44
N GLY A 164 -10.01 -0.01 -16.53
CA GLY A 164 -9.22 0.27 -17.74
C GLY A 164 -7.75 -0.16 -17.67
N TYR A 165 -7.27 -0.76 -16.57
CA TYR A 165 -5.89 -1.26 -16.48
C TYR A 165 -5.66 -2.22 -15.31
N ASN A 166 -4.69 -3.11 -15.46
CA ASN A 166 -4.25 -4.05 -14.42
C ASN A 166 -3.08 -3.48 -13.60
N LYS A 167 -3.07 -3.73 -12.28
CA LYS A 167 -1.91 -3.53 -11.41
C LYS A 167 -1.36 -4.85 -10.90
N LEU A 168 -0.04 -4.93 -10.72
CA LEU A 168 0.64 -6.12 -10.25
C LEU A 168 0.38 -6.35 -8.75
N ILE A 169 0.00 -7.58 -8.40
CA ILE A 169 0.07 -8.15 -7.07
C ILE A 169 1.19 -9.19 -7.09
N ALA A 170 2.29 -8.86 -6.46
CA ALA A 170 3.44 -9.74 -6.31
C ALA A 170 3.18 -10.73 -5.17
N GLN A 171 3.36 -12.01 -5.45
CA GLN A 171 3.31 -13.11 -4.50
C GLN A 171 4.74 -13.59 -4.20
N PRO A 172 4.94 -14.46 -3.20
CA PRO A 172 6.26 -15.02 -2.94
C PRO A 172 6.91 -15.59 -4.20
N LYS A 173 8.20 -15.31 -4.38
CA LYS A 173 9.02 -15.63 -5.55
C LYS A 173 8.74 -14.80 -6.81
N THR A 174 7.99 -13.68 -6.74
CA THR A 174 7.94 -12.76 -7.90
C THR A 174 9.35 -12.28 -8.25
N ASN A 175 9.64 -12.17 -9.54
CA ASN A 175 10.88 -11.57 -9.99
C ASN A 175 11.03 -10.11 -9.50
N ALA A 176 12.10 -9.82 -8.75
CA ALA A 176 12.35 -8.50 -8.18
C ALA A 176 12.51 -7.39 -9.23
N ASN A 177 12.97 -7.71 -10.46
CA ASN A 177 13.03 -6.72 -11.54
C ASN A 177 11.64 -6.35 -12.07
N LEU A 178 10.69 -7.30 -12.11
CA LEU A 178 9.30 -7.01 -12.45
C LEU A 178 8.68 -6.11 -11.38
N VAL A 179 8.87 -6.44 -10.10
CA VAL A 179 8.40 -5.62 -8.97
C VAL A 179 8.97 -4.20 -9.04
N ARG A 180 10.29 -4.06 -9.18
CA ARG A 180 10.97 -2.76 -9.35
C ARG A 180 10.45 -1.98 -10.56
N THR A 181 10.21 -2.65 -11.68
CA THR A 181 9.67 -1.99 -12.89
C THR A 181 8.25 -1.48 -12.62
N CYS A 182 7.37 -2.30 -12.05
CA CYS A 182 6.02 -1.87 -11.69
C CYS A 182 6.04 -0.76 -10.62
N TYR A 183 6.99 -0.77 -9.69
CA TYR A 183 7.18 0.30 -8.71
C TYR A 183 7.48 1.63 -9.39
N ASN A 184 8.45 1.65 -10.30
CA ASN A 184 8.90 2.88 -10.98
C ASN A 184 7.80 3.54 -11.83
N TYR A 185 6.88 2.75 -12.39
CA TYR A 185 5.76 3.25 -13.19
C TYR A 185 4.44 3.37 -12.40
N GLY A 186 4.45 3.08 -11.09
CA GLY A 186 3.26 3.21 -10.23
C GLY A 186 2.17 2.15 -10.49
N LEU A 187 2.57 0.99 -10.99
CA LEU A 187 1.72 -0.15 -11.36
C LEU A 187 1.74 -1.29 -10.33
N LEU A 188 2.43 -1.11 -9.19
CA LEU A 188 2.32 -2.02 -8.06
C LEU A 188 1.04 -1.76 -7.26
N ASN A 189 0.45 -2.84 -6.78
CA ASN A 189 -0.67 -2.80 -5.85
C ASN A 189 -0.26 -3.33 -4.47
N THR A 190 0.14 -4.59 -4.40
CA THR A 190 0.54 -5.24 -3.15
C THR A 190 1.71 -6.19 -3.44
N VAL A 191 2.67 -6.26 -2.53
CA VAL A 191 3.72 -7.29 -2.53
C VAL A 191 3.54 -8.14 -1.28
N TYR A 192 3.38 -9.44 -1.45
CA TYR A 192 3.41 -10.42 -0.39
C TYR A 192 4.79 -11.07 -0.35
N THR A 193 5.42 -11.06 0.81
CA THR A 193 6.80 -11.53 0.96
C THR A 193 7.05 -12.15 2.34
N TYR A 194 7.97 -13.12 2.40
CA TYR A 194 8.45 -13.71 3.65
C TYR A 194 9.79 -13.12 4.08
N ASP A 195 10.66 -12.79 3.13
CA ASP A 195 12.07 -12.45 3.34
C ASP A 195 12.51 -11.12 2.74
N GLY A 196 11.67 -10.51 1.90
CA GLY A 196 11.94 -9.23 1.26
C GLY A 196 12.62 -9.35 -0.09
N GLU A 197 12.85 -10.57 -0.60
CA GLU A 197 13.55 -10.79 -1.87
C GLU A 197 12.83 -10.11 -3.05
N GLU A 198 11.49 -10.11 -3.06
CA GLU A 198 10.68 -9.50 -4.12
C GLU A 198 10.87 -7.97 -4.20
N VAL A 199 11.18 -7.31 -3.06
CA VAL A 199 11.40 -5.86 -2.99
C VAL A 199 12.88 -5.47 -2.94
N SER A 200 13.80 -6.44 -3.06
CA SER A 200 15.25 -6.21 -3.03
C SER A 200 15.73 -5.19 -4.08
N GLY A 201 15.02 -5.08 -5.21
CA GLY A 201 15.28 -4.09 -6.26
C GLY A 201 14.90 -2.64 -5.91
N ILE A 202 14.30 -2.39 -4.74
CA ILE A 202 13.88 -1.06 -4.27
C ILE A 202 14.59 -0.79 -2.94
N PRO A 203 15.81 -0.22 -2.94
CA PRO A 203 16.70 -0.19 -1.76
C PRO A 203 16.08 0.43 -0.51
N GLU A 204 15.36 1.54 -0.65
CA GLU A 204 14.71 2.27 0.44
C GLU A 204 13.62 1.42 1.10
N LEU A 205 12.80 0.77 0.26
CA LEU A 205 11.72 -0.10 0.71
C LEU A 205 12.27 -1.38 1.33
N HIS A 206 13.27 -2.00 0.70
CA HIS A 206 13.91 -3.19 1.22
C HIS A 206 14.52 -2.93 2.60
N LYS A 207 15.21 -1.80 2.77
CA LYS A 207 15.76 -1.37 4.07
C LYS A 207 14.66 -1.18 5.13
N ALA A 208 13.56 -0.51 4.77
CA ALA A 208 12.42 -0.34 5.67
C ALA A 208 11.80 -1.68 6.07
N PHE A 209 11.62 -2.58 5.10
CA PHE A 209 11.12 -3.93 5.31
C PHE A 209 12.02 -4.75 6.24
N VAL A 210 13.32 -4.82 5.99
CA VAL A 210 14.27 -5.59 6.83
C VAL A 210 14.25 -5.08 8.26
N THR A 211 14.15 -3.76 8.44
CA THR A 211 14.04 -3.14 9.76
C THR A 211 12.76 -3.58 10.48
N TYR A 212 11.62 -3.54 9.77
CA TYR A 212 10.34 -3.98 10.30
C TYR A 212 10.29 -5.48 10.60
N LYS A 213 10.87 -6.32 9.73
CA LYS A 213 10.97 -7.77 9.91
C LYS A 213 11.75 -8.14 11.18
N ARG A 214 12.83 -7.43 11.51
CA ARG A 214 13.64 -7.69 12.73
C ARG A 214 12.86 -7.52 14.03
N VAL A 215 11.84 -6.66 14.05
CA VAL A 215 11.06 -6.35 15.25
C VAL A 215 9.72 -7.08 15.30
N THR A 216 9.39 -7.88 14.28
CA THR A 216 8.12 -8.60 14.16
C THR A 216 8.36 -10.11 14.15
N LYS A 217 7.41 -10.87 14.72
CA LYS A 217 7.46 -12.35 14.78
C LYS A 217 6.61 -13.03 13.70
N GLY A 218 5.98 -12.24 12.82
CA GLY A 218 5.15 -12.77 11.75
C GLY A 218 5.99 -13.24 10.56
N ASN A 219 5.45 -14.20 9.82
CA ASN A 219 6.17 -14.80 8.69
C ASN A 219 5.76 -14.16 7.35
N LEU A 220 4.46 -13.95 7.11
CA LEU A 220 3.95 -13.37 5.87
C LEU A 220 3.67 -11.88 6.04
N PHE A 221 4.33 -11.08 5.21
CA PHE A 221 4.17 -9.64 5.17
C PHE A 221 3.38 -9.25 3.94
N TYR A 222 2.60 -8.17 4.06
CA TYR A 222 2.05 -7.45 2.93
C TYR A 222 2.63 -6.05 2.89
N ILE A 223 2.97 -5.60 1.69
CA ILE A 223 3.42 -4.24 1.40
C ILE A 223 2.42 -3.66 0.41
N LYS A 224 1.52 -2.81 0.90
CA LYS A 224 0.46 -2.18 0.10
C LYS A 224 0.94 -0.84 -0.46
N PHE A 225 0.71 -0.62 -1.75
CA PHE A 225 1.05 0.60 -2.47
C PHE A 225 -0.20 1.38 -2.82
N TYR A 226 -0.29 2.59 -2.29
CA TYR A 226 -1.27 3.60 -2.69
C TYR A 226 -0.56 4.56 -3.63
N THR A 227 -0.93 4.56 -4.90
CA THR A 227 -0.17 5.26 -5.94
C THR A 227 -1.05 6.22 -6.73
N ALA A 228 -0.61 7.46 -6.84
CA ALA A 228 -0.99 8.36 -7.91
C ALA A 228 0.05 8.21 -9.05
N PRO A 229 -0.34 7.75 -10.24
CA PRO A 229 0.58 7.59 -11.36
C PRO A 229 1.21 8.91 -11.82
N ALA A 230 2.23 8.81 -12.66
CA ALA A 230 2.89 9.97 -13.25
C ALA A 230 1.92 10.84 -14.08
N GLU A 231 2.15 12.15 -14.08
CA GLU A 231 1.49 13.07 -15.00
C GLU A 231 2.41 13.28 -16.19
N ILE A 232 1.93 12.94 -17.38
CA ILE A 232 2.74 12.94 -18.60
C ILE A 232 2.42 14.20 -19.39
N LEU A 233 3.33 15.18 -19.39
CA LEU A 233 3.19 16.45 -20.11
C LEU A 233 4.12 16.45 -21.33
N TYR A 234 3.93 17.39 -22.26
CA TYR A 234 4.73 17.47 -23.49
C TYR A 234 6.24 17.62 -23.25
N GLU A 235 6.61 18.44 -22.26
CA GLU A 235 7.98 18.82 -21.98
C GLU A 235 8.55 18.17 -20.71
N GLU A 236 7.69 17.65 -19.84
CA GLU A 236 8.10 17.08 -18.56
C GLU A 236 7.21 15.91 -18.13
N ILE A 237 7.71 15.12 -17.18
CA ILE A 237 6.94 14.06 -16.53
C ILE A 237 6.94 14.37 -15.04
N LYS A 238 5.76 14.58 -14.46
CA LYS A 238 5.65 14.66 -13.00
C LYS A 238 5.67 13.26 -12.44
N PRO A 239 6.59 12.92 -11.52
CA PRO A 239 6.77 11.55 -11.04
C PRO A 239 5.52 11.01 -10.33
N PRO A 240 5.39 9.67 -10.22
CA PRO A 240 4.33 9.06 -9.43
C PRO A 240 4.51 9.38 -7.94
N ILE A 241 3.39 9.53 -7.22
CA ILE A 241 3.37 9.72 -5.76
C ILE A 241 2.92 8.41 -5.15
N GLN A 242 3.67 7.90 -4.16
CA GLN A 242 3.40 6.60 -3.54
C GLN A 242 3.42 6.70 -2.02
N VAL A 243 2.36 6.18 -1.39
CA VAL A 243 2.31 5.89 0.06
C VAL A 243 2.34 4.39 0.23
N ILE A 244 3.25 3.91 1.08
CA ILE A 244 3.51 2.47 1.26
C ILE A 244 3.17 2.08 2.69
N LYS A 245 2.39 1.02 2.83
CA LYS A 245 1.99 0.44 4.12
C LYS A 245 2.53 -0.96 4.24
N ILE A 246 3.36 -1.21 5.26
CA ILE A 246 3.92 -2.53 5.56
C ILE A 246 3.18 -3.10 6.76
N GLY A 247 2.74 -4.35 6.67
CA GLY A 247 2.09 -5.03 7.77
C GLY A 247 2.20 -6.55 7.67
N LEU A 248 1.62 -7.22 8.66
CA LEU A 248 1.54 -8.68 8.71
C LEU A 248 0.16 -9.14 8.26
N THR A 249 0.12 -10.28 7.56
CA THR A 249 -1.11 -10.97 7.24
C THR A 249 -0.94 -12.48 7.47
N LYS A 250 -2.05 -13.19 7.70
CA LYS A 250 -2.03 -14.66 7.77
C LYS A 250 -2.10 -15.27 6.37
N ASP A 251 -2.95 -14.69 5.53
CA ASP A 251 -3.24 -15.17 4.19
C ASP A 251 -3.09 -14.03 3.17
N MET A 252 -2.78 -14.40 1.93
CA MET A 252 -2.79 -13.46 0.82
C MET A 252 -4.23 -13.12 0.44
N ILE A 253 -4.54 -11.82 0.36
CA ILE A 253 -5.82 -11.35 -0.13
C ILE A 253 -5.75 -11.32 -1.66
N ILE A 254 -6.46 -12.26 -2.29
CA ILE A 254 -6.55 -12.41 -3.73
C ILE A 254 -7.81 -11.69 -4.22
N PRO A 255 -7.72 -10.84 -5.27
CA PRO A 255 -8.91 -10.21 -5.86
C PRO A 255 -9.90 -11.23 -6.42
N GLU A 256 -11.19 -10.91 -6.35
CA GLU A 256 -12.26 -11.74 -6.91
C GLU A 256 -12.24 -11.75 -8.45
N ASP A 257 -11.95 -10.61 -9.08
CA ASP A 257 -11.83 -10.46 -10.53
C ASP A 257 -10.35 -10.43 -10.97
N ILE A 258 -9.93 -11.50 -11.65
CA ILE A 258 -8.62 -11.65 -12.28
C ILE A 258 -8.89 -11.96 -13.74
N GLY A 259 -8.59 -11.01 -14.61
CA GLY A 259 -8.93 -11.15 -16.03
C GLY A 259 -8.07 -10.27 -16.93
N GLN A 260 -8.07 -10.64 -18.20
CA GLN A 260 -7.47 -9.81 -19.23
C GLN A 260 -8.23 -8.50 -19.40
N GLN A 261 -7.51 -7.47 -19.80
CA GLN A 261 -8.09 -6.19 -20.18
C GLN A 261 -7.62 -5.78 -21.56
N GLU A 262 -8.43 -4.96 -22.22
CA GLU A 262 -8.06 -4.38 -23.50
C GLU A 262 -6.80 -3.51 -23.38
N GLU A 263 -6.11 -3.40 -24.49
CA GLU A 263 -4.92 -2.57 -24.60
C GLU A 263 -5.33 -1.10 -24.72
N ILE A 264 -4.66 -0.24 -23.95
CA ILE A 264 -4.87 1.20 -24.01
C ILE A 264 -4.13 1.74 -25.23
N CYS A 265 -4.83 2.45 -26.11
CA CYS A 265 -4.21 3.12 -27.24
C CYS A 265 -3.08 4.05 -26.78
N LYS A 266 -1.89 3.95 -27.41
CA LYS A 266 -0.71 4.78 -27.05
C LYS A 266 -1.00 6.27 -26.97
N ILE A 267 -1.85 6.78 -27.86
CA ILE A 267 -2.21 8.20 -27.92
C ILE A 267 -3.04 8.65 -26.72
N GLU A 268 -3.74 7.72 -26.05
CA GLU A 268 -4.60 7.97 -24.90
C GLU A 268 -3.87 7.83 -23.56
N ILE A 269 -2.66 7.26 -23.54
CA ILE A 269 -1.88 7.06 -22.30
C ILE A 269 -1.76 8.33 -21.46
N PRO A 270 -1.36 9.50 -22.03
CA PRO A 270 -1.19 10.71 -21.23
C PRO A 270 -2.49 11.16 -20.55
N SER A 271 -3.60 11.21 -21.29
CA SER A 271 -4.91 11.61 -20.74
C SER A 271 -5.45 10.58 -19.75
N PHE A 272 -5.27 9.30 -20.04
CA PHE A 272 -5.64 8.20 -19.16
C PHE A 272 -4.95 8.32 -17.80
N TYR A 273 -3.62 8.42 -17.77
CA TYR A 273 -2.88 8.50 -16.51
C TYR A 273 -3.07 9.83 -15.78
N ALA A 274 -3.33 10.93 -16.48
CA ALA A 274 -3.75 12.18 -15.83
C ALA A 274 -5.06 11.99 -15.03
N ASN A 275 -6.07 11.33 -15.61
CA ASN A 275 -7.32 11.02 -14.92
C ASN A 275 -7.09 10.05 -13.75
N LYS A 276 -6.26 9.01 -13.95
CA LYS A 276 -5.92 8.07 -12.86
C LYS A 276 -5.11 8.72 -11.74
N ARG A 277 -4.31 9.75 -12.03
CA ARG A 277 -3.57 10.52 -11.03
C ARG A 277 -4.49 11.20 -10.03
N ILE A 278 -5.58 11.82 -10.51
CA ILE A 278 -6.58 12.46 -9.64
C ILE A 278 -7.20 11.44 -8.68
N ILE A 279 -7.61 10.27 -9.19
CA ILE A 279 -8.18 9.18 -8.38
C ILE A 279 -7.13 8.67 -7.37
N GLY A 280 -5.88 8.50 -7.79
CA GLY A 280 -4.79 8.05 -6.94
C GLY A 280 -4.48 9.02 -5.80
N ILE A 281 -4.47 10.34 -6.08
CA ILE A 281 -4.29 11.39 -5.06
C ILE A 281 -5.43 11.32 -4.04
N SER A 282 -6.68 11.24 -4.50
CA SER A 282 -7.84 11.12 -3.60
C SER A 282 -7.72 9.89 -2.70
N THR A 283 -7.35 8.75 -3.26
CA THR A 283 -7.14 7.49 -2.52
C THR A 283 -6.04 7.63 -1.45
N ILE A 284 -4.91 8.27 -1.81
CA ILE A 284 -3.80 8.53 -0.88
C ILE A 284 -4.26 9.43 0.26
N ILE A 285 -4.95 10.54 -0.04
CA ILE A 285 -5.45 11.48 0.97
C ILE A 285 -6.39 10.75 1.93
N GLN A 286 -7.29 9.92 1.41
CA GLN A 286 -8.22 9.16 2.23
C GLN A 286 -7.49 8.17 3.16
N GLU A 287 -6.50 7.42 2.66
CA GLU A 287 -5.71 6.53 3.51
C GLU A 287 -4.94 7.31 4.59
N LEU A 288 -4.30 8.43 4.23
CA LEU A 288 -3.57 9.26 5.20
C LEU A 288 -4.51 9.86 6.26
N ALA A 289 -5.67 10.38 5.86
CA ALA A 289 -6.68 10.91 6.77
C ALA A 289 -7.20 9.83 7.72
N ASN A 290 -7.51 8.63 7.20
CA ASN A 290 -7.94 7.51 8.01
C ASN A 290 -6.87 7.10 9.04
N ASN A 291 -5.60 7.06 8.66
CA ASN A 291 -4.52 6.73 9.60
C ASN A 291 -4.33 7.84 10.65
N TYR A 292 -4.40 9.11 10.25
CA TYR A 292 -4.33 10.25 11.16
C TYR A 292 -5.45 10.23 12.20
N LEU A 293 -6.70 10.05 11.76
CA LEU A 293 -7.88 10.01 12.64
C LEU A 293 -7.84 8.82 13.62
N ASN A 294 -7.23 7.71 13.23
CA ASN A 294 -7.08 6.52 14.09
C ASN A 294 -5.81 6.54 14.95
N GLY A 295 -4.99 7.61 14.89
CA GLY A 295 -3.74 7.71 15.66
C GLY A 295 -2.64 6.73 15.21
N ASN A 296 -2.72 6.20 13.99
CA ASN A 296 -1.69 5.34 13.42
C ASN A 296 -0.46 6.17 13.05
N ALA A 297 0.74 5.66 13.35
CA ALA A 297 1.99 6.32 12.99
C ALA A 297 2.17 6.39 11.47
N ILE A 298 2.54 7.58 10.96
CA ILE A 298 2.86 7.83 9.55
C ILE A 298 4.32 8.27 9.49
N TRP A 299 5.10 7.67 8.58
CA TRP A 299 6.48 8.05 8.33
C TRP A 299 6.61 8.58 6.91
N SER A 300 7.23 9.75 6.76
CA SER A 300 7.56 10.33 5.46
C SER A 300 9.04 10.09 5.16
N TYR A 301 9.32 9.61 3.96
CA TYR A 301 10.67 9.57 3.41
C TYR A 301 10.69 10.39 2.12
N TYR A 302 11.67 11.28 2.00
CA TYR A 302 11.96 11.97 0.75
C TYR A 302 13.02 11.18 0.01
N SER A 303 12.65 10.55 -1.12
CA SER A 303 13.63 10.05 -2.07
C SER A 303 14.30 11.26 -2.70
N ARG A 304 15.52 11.59 -2.22
CA ARG A 304 16.38 12.55 -2.89
C ARG A 304 17.18 11.76 -3.91
N ASP A 305 16.71 11.76 -5.14
CA ASP A 305 17.59 11.59 -6.30
C ASP A 305 18.30 12.92 -6.58
#